data_AF-A0A157SW33-F1
#
_entry.id   AF-A0A157SW33-F1
#
_cell.length_a   1.000
_cell.length_b   1.000
_cell.length_c   1.000
_cell.angle_alpha   90.00
_cell.angle_beta   90.00
_cell.angle_gamma   90.00
#
_symmetry.space_group_name_H-M   'P 1'
#
loop_
_entity.id
_entity.type
_entity.pdbx_description
1 polymer ?
#
loop_
_entity_poly.entity_id
_entity_poly.type
_entity_poly.pdbx_seq_one_letter_code
_entity_poly.pdbx_strand_id
1 'polypeptide(L)'
;MSRIALRHTLAGLSMAITAGLLSAPTIAATTDAPAATQSSAAKATPDAHKGPRGERHGRHGHHMGRDGMMIPGLGPVSKAQLDTLKLDANQQGLVQQARDAQLSLFKAHREAGAGRHQLLDKQLADGKLDPRALMAASEANRDQFRTQAGQVRDKWLAVWDSLNDTQRGQVAELVKAREARMKDRQEKRAERVQQWRAEHAQQPAAAAS
;
A
#
# COMPACT_ATOMS: atom_id res chain seq x y z
N MET A 1 -40.46 -19.29 -41.90
CA MET A 1 -39.60 -19.01 -40.74
C MET A 1 -38.57 -17.97 -41.16
N SER A 2 -38.89 -16.70 -40.90
CA SER A 2 -38.14 -15.54 -41.40
C SER A 2 -36.95 -15.24 -40.49
N ARG A 3 -35.75 -15.22 -41.07
CA ARG A 3 -34.50 -14.81 -40.41
C ARG A 3 -34.35 -13.29 -40.57
N ILE A 4 -34.40 -12.55 -39.47
CA ILE A 4 -34.10 -11.12 -39.46
C ILE A 4 -32.75 -10.95 -38.75
N ALA A 5 -31.75 -10.54 -39.52
CA ALA A 5 -30.44 -10.13 -39.06
C ALA A 5 -30.53 -8.69 -38.51
N LEU A 6 -30.08 -8.46 -37.27
CA LEU A 6 -29.91 -7.14 -36.71
C LEU A 6 -28.42 -6.84 -36.50
N ARG A 7 -27.86 -6.16 -37.51
CA ARG A 7 -26.57 -5.47 -37.47
C ARG A 7 -26.69 -4.31 -36.49
N HIS A 8 -25.98 -4.35 -35.38
CA HIS A 8 -25.89 -3.22 -34.45
C HIS A 8 -24.68 -2.36 -34.82
N THR A 9 -24.95 -1.18 -35.36
CA THR A 9 -23.99 -0.10 -35.61
C THR A 9 -23.69 0.61 -34.29
N LEU A 10 -22.43 0.57 -33.83
CA LEU A 10 -21.96 1.37 -32.69
C LEU A 10 -21.60 2.77 -33.18
N ALA A 11 -22.39 3.76 -32.74
CA ALA A 11 -22.14 5.18 -32.91
C ALA A 11 -21.01 5.63 -31.96
N GLY A 12 -20.00 6.28 -32.52
CA GLY A 12 -18.91 6.91 -31.76
C GLY A 12 -19.39 8.16 -31.05
N LEU A 13 -19.05 8.27 -29.76
CA LEU A 13 -19.29 9.46 -28.95
C LEU A 13 -17.95 10.16 -28.70
N SER A 14 -17.71 11.25 -29.43
CA SER A 14 -16.57 12.14 -29.26
C SER A 14 -16.84 13.13 -28.13
N MET A 15 -16.02 13.09 -27.08
CA MET A 15 -16.07 14.03 -25.96
C MET A 15 -15.04 15.13 -26.20
N ALA A 16 -15.52 16.34 -26.49
CA ALA A 16 -14.69 17.55 -26.60
C ALA A 16 -14.39 18.09 -25.19
N ILE A 17 -13.12 18.34 -24.88
CA ILE A 17 -12.69 19.02 -23.66
C ILE A 17 -12.17 20.41 -24.07
N THR A 18 -12.91 21.44 -23.69
CA THR A 18 -12.48 22.85 -23.73
C THR A 18 -12.51 23.41 -22.33
N ALA A 19 -11.34 23.79 -21.82
CA ALA A 19 -11.09 24.79 -20.78
C ALA A 19 -9.56 25.02 -20.80
N GLY A 20 -9.00 26.21 -21.00
CA GLY A 20 -9.41 27.52 -20.50
C GLY A 20 -8.25 28.03 -19.64
N LEU A 21 -7.34 28.80 -20.26
CA LEU A 21 -6.25 29.55 -19.63
C LEU A 21 -6.75 30.40 -18.46
N LEU A 22 -5.96 30.57 -17.40
CA LEU A 22 -5.81 31.87 -16.72
C LEU A 22 -4.53 31.96 -15.87
N SER A 23 -3.98 33.17 -15.91
CA SER A 23 -2.66 33.66 -15.53
C SER A 23 -2.31 33.66 -14.04
N ALA A 24 -1.01 33.59 -13.76
CA ALA A 24 -0.39 33.91 -12.48
C ALA A 24 -0.25 35.43 -12.28
N PRO A 25 -0.17 35.89 -11.01
CA PRO A 25 0.59 37.08 -10.67
C PRO A 25 1.74 36.78 -9.71
N THR A 26 2.92 37.23 -10.12
CA THR A 26 4.12 37.49 -9.32
C THR A 26 3.84 38.54 -8.26
N ILE A 27 4.29 38.30 -7.02
CA ILE A 27 4.41 39.35 -6.00
C ILE A 27 5.88 39.49 -5.65
N ALA A 28 6.42 40.67 -5.93
CA ALA A 28 7.76 41.09 -5.60
C ALA A 28 7.80 41.75 -4.21
N ALA A 29 8.89 41.45 -3.50
CA ALA A 29 9.60 42.22 -2.47
C ALA A 29 8.85 43.26 -1.63
N THR A 30 8.90 43.07 -0.31
CA THR A 30 9.41 44.09 0.61
C THR A 30 10.32 43.44 1.66
N THR A 31 11.58 43.84 1.66
CA THR A 31 12.51 43.74 2.79
C THR A 31 12.03 44.68 3.88
N ASP A 32 11.80 44.14 5.07
CA ASP A 32 11.90 44.92 6.30
C ASP A 32 12.48 44.03 7.40
N ALA A 33 13.64 44.43 7.88
CA ALA A 33 14.26 43.93 9.11
C ALA A 33 13.72 44.79 10.26
N PRO A 34 13.63 44.30 11.52
CA PRO A 34 14.86 44.25 12.31
C PRO A 34 14.90 43.15 13.41
N ALA A 35 16.04 43.17 14.10
CA ALA A 35 16.24 42.73 15.48
C ALA A 35 16.39 41.22 15.73
N ALA A 36 17.59 40.73 15.40
CA ALA A 36 18.22 39.66 16.16
C ALA A 36 18.38 40.09 17.62
N THR A 37 17.57 39.51 18.51
CA THR A 37 17.83 39.51 19.95
C THR A 37 18.24 38.09 20.32
N GLN A 38 19.53 37.90 20.53
CA GLN A 38 20.11 36.69 21.11
C GLN A 38 19.74 36.66 22.60
N SER A 39 18.86 35.75 23.00
CA SER A 39 18.77 35.32 24.39
C SER A 39 19.40 33.95 24.53
N SER A 40 20.61 33.97 25.08
CA SER A 40 21.34 32.82 25.58
C SER A 40 20.83 32.45 26.98
N ALA A 41 20.96 31.15 27.32
CA ALA A 41 20.60 30.47 28.57
C ALA A 41 19.13 29.97 28.62
N ALA A 42 18.83 28.72 28.97
CA ALA A 42 19.55 27.78 29.80
C ALA A 42 19.56 26.34 29.22
N LYS A 43 20.71 25.71 29.34
CA LYS A 43 20.99 24.30 29.04
C LYS A 43 20.29 23.43 30.08
N ALA A 44 19.06 23.00 29.81
CA ALA A 44 18.45 21.91 30.55
C ALA A 44 19.04 20.58 30.04
N THR A 45 19.80 19.92 30.91
CA THR A 45 20.34 18.58 30.72
C THR A 45 19.19 17.57 30.59
N PRO A 46 19.05 16.81 29.50
CA PRO A 46 18.21 15.63 29.51
C PRO A 46 19.03 14.53 30.19
N ASP A 47 18.82 14.38 31.50
CA ASP A 47 19.32 13.24 32.23
C ASP A 47 18.87 11.94 31.57
N ALA A 48 19.84 11.07 31.43
CA ALA A 48 19.80 9.91 30.57
C ALA A 48 18.95 8.79 31.18
N HIS A 49 17.66 8.73 30.83
CA HIS A 49 16.92 7.47 30.86
C HIS A 49 17.16 6.69 29.56
N LYS A 50 18.38 6.16 29.41
CA LYS A 50 18.67 5.08 28.45
C LYS A 50 18.17 3.75 29.03
N GLY A 51 16.86 3.52 28.97
CA GLY A 51 16.38 2.14 28.89
C GLY A 51 16.88 1.52 27.57
N PRO A 52 17.10 0.20 27.49
CA PRO A 52 17.50 -0.45 26.25
C PRO A 52 16.37 -0.28 25.23
N ARG A 53 16.49 0.75 24.39
CA ARG A 53 15.63 0.93 23.23
C ARG A 53 15.88 -0.27 22.34
N GLY A 54 14.90 -1.16 22.28
CA GLY A 54 14.89 -2.33 21.43
C GLY A 54 15.43 -1.97 20.04
N GLU A 55 16.41 -2.75 19.63
CA GLU A 55 16.98 -2.84 18.30
C GLU A 55 15.93 -2.45 17.24
N ARG A 56 16.22 -1.41 16.46
CA ARG A 56 15.40 -1.02 15.32
C ARG A 56 15.37 -2.18 14.33
N HIS A 57 14.38 -3.06 14.45
CA HIS A 57 14.20 -4.14 13.51
C HIS A 57 14.07 -3.58 12.09
N GLY A 58 14.96 -4.09 11.24
CA GLY A 58 15.27 -3.58 9.92
C GLY A 58 14.05 -3.36 9.05
N ARG A 59 14.13 -2.24 8.34
CA ARG A 59 13.33 -1.80 7.20
C ARG A 59 13.44 -2.78 6.03
N HIS A 60 13.01 -4.03 6.20
CA HIS A 60 13.09 -5.08 5.18
C HIS A 60 11.68 -5.59 4.86
N GLY A 61 10.99 -4.92 3.95
CA GLY A 61 9.64 -5.34 3.54
C GLY A 61 9.06 -4.70 2.28
N HIS A 62 9.83 -3.96 1.48
CA HIS A 62 9.25 -3.14 0.40
C HIS A 62 9.47 -3.67 -1.04
N HIS A 63 10.14 -4.80 -1.25
CA HIS A 63 10.50 -5.25 -2.60
C HIS A 63 9.66 -6.40 -3.17
N MET A 64 8.75 -7.00 -2.39
CA MET A 64 8.11 -8.27 -2.80
C MET A 64 6.95 -8.14 -3.80
N GLY A 65 6.56 -6.94 -4.27
CA GLY A 65 5.28 -6.79 -4.96
C GLY A 65 5.20 -5.80 -6.11
N ARG A 66 6.34 -5.26 -6.60
CA ARG A 66 6.27 -4.24 -7.66
C ARG A 66 6.17 -4.84 -9.06
N ASP A 67 6.90 -5.92 -9.29
CA ASP A 67 7.02 -6.52 -10.64
C ASP A 67 6.42 -7.93 -10.74
N GLY A 68 5.92 -8.47 -9.64
CA GLY A 68 5.31 -9.80 -9.54
C GLY A 68 3.81 -9.81 -9.88
N MET A 69 3.24 -11.00 -10.00
CA MET A 69 1.80 -11.22 -10.21
C MET A 69 1.08 -11.45 -8.90
N MET A 70 0.05 -10.68 -8.60
CA MET A 70 -0.77 -10.92 -7.42
C MET A 70 -1.96 -11.80 -7.78
N ILE A 71 -1.95 -13.07 -7.37
CA ILE A 71 -3.08 -13.95 -7.65
C ILE A 71 -4.09 -13.84 -6.49
N PRO A 72 -5.33 -13.42 -6.76
CA PRO A 72 -6.35 -13.32 -5.72
C PRO A 72 -6.55 -14.66 -5.02
N GLY A 73 -6.49 -14.68 -3.68
CA GLY A 73 -6.60 -15.89 -2.87
C GLY A 73 -5.32 -16.74 -2.76
N LEU A 74 -4.41 -16.67 -3.73
CA LEU A 74 -3.17 -17.49 -3.75
C LEU A 74 -1.88 -16.69 -3.43
N GLY A 75 -1.96 -15.36 -3.51
CA GLY A 75 -0.89 -14.45 -3.12
C GLY A 75 0.12 -14.11 -4.23
N PRO A 76 1.21 -13.41 -3.89
CA PRO A 76 2.11 -12.78 -4.87
C PRO A 76 3.12 -13.75 -5.48
N VAL A 77 3.11 -13.97 -6.78
CA VAL A 77 4.15 -14.64 -7.57
C VAL A 77 5.24 -13.63 -7.94
N SER A 78 6.50 -13.92 -7.65
CA SER A 78 7.62 -13.01 -7.95
C SER A 78 7.87 -12.88 -9.46
N LYS A 79 8.56 -11.82 -9.88
CA LYS A 79 8.96 -11.64 -11.29
C LYS A 79 9.73 -12.84 -11.84
N ALA A 80 10.72 -13.34 -11.10
CA ALA A 80 11.49 -14.51 -11.52
C ALA A 80 10.61 -15.75 -11.73
N GLN A 81 9.57 -15.93 -10.90
CA GLN A 81 8.60 -17.01 -11.07
C GLN A 81 7.68 -16.77 -12.28
N LEU A 82 7.25 -15.55 -12.52
CA LEU A 82 6.51 -15.20 -13.74
C LEU A 82 7.31 -15.49 -15.01
N ASP A 83 8.60 -15.15 -15.01
CA ASP A 83 9.48 -15.38 -16.16
C ASP A 83 9.63 -16.89 -16.45
N THR A 84 9.53 -17.76 -15.44
CA THR A 84 9.53 -19.22 -15.64
C THR A 84 8.26 -19.77 -16.30
N LEU A 85 7.13 -19.04 -16.23
CA LEU A 85 5.87 -19.44 -16.86
C LEU A 85 5.88 -19.27 -18.39
N LYS A 86 6.93 -18.61 -18.93
CA LYS A 86 7.11 -18.35 -20.37
C LYS A 86 5.82 -17.83 -21.01
N LEU A 87 5.29 -16.76 -20.45
CA LEU A 87 4.04 -16.15 -20.88
C LEU A 87 4.13 -15.70 -22.34
N ASP A 88 3.06 -15.89 -23.11
CA ASP A 88 2.96 -15.35 -24.47
C ASP A 88 2.73 -13.82 -24.47
N ALA A 89 2.78 -13.20 -25.65
CA ALA A 89 2.65 -11.75 -25.78
C ALA A 89 1.29 -11.20 -25.26
N ASN A 90 0.20 -11.98 -25.42
CA ASN A 90 -1.12 -11.57 -24.94
C ASN A 90 -1.19 -11.64 -23.41
N GLN A 91 -0.69 -12.73 -22.82
CA GLN A 91 -0.60 -12.93 -21.38
C GLN A 91 0.31 -11.88 -20.73
N GLN A 92 1.43 -11.54 -21.35
CA GLN A 92 2.33 -10.47 -20.90
C GLN A 92 1.63 -9.09 -20.91
N GLY A 93 0.83 -8.81 -21.94
CA GLY A 93 0.00 -7.61 -22.01
C GLY A 93 -0.99 -7.52 -20.86
N LEU A 94 -1.69 -8.62 -20.55
CA LEU A 94 -2.61 -8.68 -19.40
C LEU A 94 -1.89 -8.47 -18.07
N VAL A 95 -0.72 -9.10 -17.88
CA VAL A 95 0.11 -8.90 -16.68
C VAL A 95 0.52 -7.44 -16.54
N GLN A 96 0.92 -6.78 -17.62
CA GLN A 96 1.30 -5.37 -17.59
C GLN A 96 0.12 -4.48 -17.18
N GLN A 97 -1.05 -4.68 -17.78
CA GLN A 97 -2.25 -3.92 -17.41
C GLN A 97 -2.65 -4.11 -15.95
N ALA A 98 -2.54 -5.33 -15.42
CA ALA A 98 -2.82 -5.62 -14.01
C ALA A 98 -1.81 -4.95 -13.08
N ARG A 99 -0.51 -4.98 -13.43
CA ARG A 99 0.56 -4.28 -12.68
C ARG A 99 0.35 -2.78 -12.67
N ASP A 100 0.05 -2.17 -13.81
CA ASP A 100 -0.15 -0.72 -13.90
C ASP A 100 -1.36 -0.26 -13.08
N ALA A 101 -2.45 -1.04 -13.11
CA ALA A 101 -3.62 -0.78 -12.28
C ALA A 101 -3.29 -0.92 -10.77
N GLN A 102 -2.52 -1.93 -10.38
CA GLN A 102 -2.08 -2.11 -8.99
C GLN A 102 -1.16 -0.96 -8.52
N LEU A 103 -0.23 -0.51 -9.38
CA LEU A 103 0.66 0.61 -9.07
C LEU A 103 -0.12 1.92 -8.92
N SER A 104 -1.12 2.14 -9.77
CA SER A 104 -2.02 3.29 -9.67
C SER A 104 -2.79 3.27 -8.35
N LEU A 105 -3.38 2.12 -7.98
CA LEU A 105 -4.07 1.94 -6.70
C LEU A 105 -3.14 2.19 -5.51
N PHE A 106 -1.91 1.68 -5.55
CA PHE A 106 -0.94 1.90 -4.48
C PHE A 106 -0.57 3.38 -4.33
N LYS A 107 -0.38 4.11 -5.44
CA LYS A 107 -0.14 5.56 -5.41
C LYS A 107 -1.32 6.31 -4.79
N ALA A 108 -2.54 6.01 -5.24
CA ALA A 108 -3.75 6.64 -4.72
C ALA A 108 -3.92 6.39 -3.20
N HIS A 109 -3.64 5.17 -2.74
CA HIS A 109 -3.70 4.84 -1.31
C HIS A 109 -2.63 5.58 -0.50
N ARG A 110 -1.43 5.77 -1.07
CA ARG A 110 -0.36 6.56 -0.44
C ARG A 110 -0.76 8.04 -0.33
N GLU A 111 -1.34 8.60 -1.37
CA GLU A 111 -1.81 9.99 -1.40
C GLU A 111 -2.96 10.23 -0.41
N ALA A 112 -3.95 9.34 -0.36
CA ALA A 112 -5.04 9.43 0.63
C ALA A 112 -4.53 9.29 2.07
N GLY A 113 -3.53 8.43 2.30
CA GLY A 113 -2.85 8.34 3.59
C GLY A 113 -2.18 9.66 3.98
N ALA A 114 -1.45 10.30 3.06
CA ALA A 114 -0.85 11.60 3.28
C ALA A 114 -1.91 12.68 3.59
N GLY A 115 -3.05 12.67 2.88
CA GLY A 115 -4.17 13.58 3.16
C GLY A 115 -4.74 13.42 4.57
N ARG A 116 -4.88 12.18 5.07
CA ARG A 116 -5.32 11.93 6.45
C ARG A 116 -4.32 12.47 7.49
N HIS A 117 -3.02 12.29 7.23
CA HIS A 117 -1.98 12.85 8.11
C HIS A 117 -2.05 14.38 8.14
N GLN A 118 -2.17 15.02 6.98
CA GLN A 118 -2.33 16.48 6.91
C GLN A 118 -3.59 16.99 7.63
N LEU A 119 -4.71 16.25 7.57
CA LEU A 119 -5.92 16.61 8.30
C LEU A 119 -5.71 16.54 9.81
N LEU A 120 -5.05 15.49 10.30
CA LEU A 120 -4.71 15.36 11.71
C LEU A 120 -3.74 16.48 12.14
N ASP A 121 -2.71 16.77 11.35
CA ASP A 121 -1.74 17.83 11.66
C ASP A 121 -2.42 19.20 11.76
N LYS A 122 -3.38 19.50 10.87
CA LYS A 122 -4.19 20.73 10.92
C LYS A 122 -5.05 20.79 12.19
N GLN A 123 -5.75 19.70 12.51
CA GLN A 123 -6.55 19.60 13.73
C GLN A 123 -5.73 19.82 15.01
N LEU A 124 -4.51 19.26 15.03
CA LEU A 124 -3.57 19.46 16.14
C LEU A 124 -3.06 20.90 16.21
N ALA A 125 -2.74 21.52 15.06
CA ALA A 125 -2.32 22.93 15.00
C ALA A 125 -3.42 23.89 15.46
N ASP A 126 -4.67 23.60 15.13
CA ASP A 126 -5.86 24.39 15.51
C ASP A 126 -6.33 24.10 16.94
N GLY A 127 -5.70 23.16 17.66
CA GLY A 127 -6.09 22.71 19.00
C GLY A 127 -7.44 22.00 19.06
N LYS A 128 -7.97 21.56 17.91
CA LYS A 128 -9.29 20.93 17.75
C LYS A 128 -9.15 19.55 17.14
N LEU A 129 -9.05 18.54 18.00
CA LEU A 129 -9.10 17.15 17.56
C LEU A 129 -10.56 16.76 17.29
N ASP A 130 -10.91 16.47 16.04
CA ASP A 130 -12.22 15.95 15.65
C ASP A 130 -12.09 14.53 15.08
N PRO A 131 -12.29 13.51 15.93
CA PRO A 131 -12.28 12.11 15.52
C PRO A 131 -13.37 11.77 14.49
N ARG A 132 -14.50 12.46 14.48
CA ARG A 132 -15.59 12.17 13.52
C ARG A 132 -15.19 12.59 12.11
N ALA A 133 -14.54 13.74 11.97
CA ALA A 133 -14.00 14.17 10.68
C ALA A 133 -12.93 13.19 10.15
N LEU A 134 -12.06 12.69 11.03
CA LEU A 134 -11.03 11.69 10.65
C LEU A 134 -11.66 10.34 10.24
N MET A 135 -12.72 9.92 10.92
CA MET A 135 -13.47 8.70 10.57
C MET A 135 -14.22 8.86 9.25
N ALA A 136 -14.93 9.97 9.04
CA ALA A 136 -15.63 10.24 7.78
C ALA A 136 -14.66 10.23 6.59
N ALA A 137 -13.48 10.85 6.73
CA ALA A 137 -12.44 10.81 5.71
C ALA A 137 -11.89 9.39 5.47
N SER A 138 -11.84 8.56 6.52
CA SER A 138 -11.38 7.17 6.39
C SER A 138 -12.43 6.28 5.72
N GLU A 139 -13.70 6.46 6.03
CA GLU A 139 -14.82 5.72 5.44
C GLU A 139 -15.00 6.02 3.96
N ALA A 140 -14.98 7.31 3.58
CA ALA A 140 -15.07 7.72 2.17
C ALA A 140 -13.96 7.10 1.32
N ASN A 141 -12.73 7.09 1.85
CA ASN A 141 -11.59 6.45 1.20
C ASN A 141 -11.77 4.93 1.10
N ARG A 142 -12.34 4.29 2.12
CA ARG A 142 -12.48 2.83 2.17
C ARG A 142 -13.35 2.30 1.03
N ASP A 143 -14.50 2.92 0.77
CA ASP A 143 -15.42 2.46 -0.28
C ASP A 143 -14.85 2.70 -1.69
N GLN A 144 -14.21 3.86 -1.88
CA GLN A 144 -13.50 4.16 -3.13
C GLN A 144 -12.41 3.12 -3.39
N PHE A 145 -11.56 2.83 -2.40
CA PHE A 145 -10.48 1.86 -2.56
C PHE A 145 -10.97 0.43 -2.67
N ARG A 146 -12.09 0.06 -2.04
CA ARG A 146 -12.72 -1.25 -2.22
C ARG A 146 -13.10 -1.48 -3.68
N THR A 147 -13.68 -0.48 -4.33
CA THR A 147 -14.09 -0.55 -5.74
C THR A 147 -12.87 -0.68 -6.65
N GLN A 148 -11.86 0.18 -6.47
CA GLN A 148 -10.62 0.13 -7.25
C GLN A 148 -9.84 -1.17 -7.04
N ALA A 149 -9.79 -1.69 -5.80
CA ALA A 149 -9.19 -2.98 -5.50
C ALA A 149 -9.92 -4.13 -6.19
N GLY A 150 -11.26 -4.05 -6.31
CA GLY A 150 -12.06 -4.99 -7.11
C GLY A 150 -11.61 -5.00 -8.58
N GLN A 151 -11.47 -3.83 -9.20
CA GLN A 151 -11.01 -3.73 -10.59
C GLN A 151 -9.60 -4.30 -10.80
N VAL A 152 -8.68 -4.04 -9.87
CA VAL A 152 -7.32 -4.63 -9.90
C VAL A 152 -7.39 -6.15 -9.76
N ARG A 153 -8.23 -6.66 -8.85
CA ARG A 153 -8.46 -8.10 -8.66
C ARG A 153 -8.98 -8.74 -9.95
N ASP A 154 -9.95 -8.14 -10.60
CA ASP A 154 -10.57 -8.68 -11.81
C ASP A 154 -9.56 -8.73 -12.98
N LYS A 155 -8.65 -7.74 -13.07
CA LYS A 155 -7.52 -7.77 -14.02
C LYS A 155 -6.57 -8.93 -13.72
N TRP A 156 -6.26 -9.19 -12.45
CA TRP A 156 -5.42 -10.33 -12.07
C TRP A 156 -6.11 -11.68 -12.32
N LEU A 157 -7.43 -11.76 -12.15
CA LEU A 157 -8.21 -12.95 -12.53
C LEU A 157 -8.18 -13.18 -14.05
N ALA A 158 -8.30 -12.13 -14.85
CA ALA A 158 -8.17 -12.26 -16.31
C ALA A 158 -6.80 -12.81 -16.73
N VAL A 159 -5.71 -12.42 -16.05
CA VAL A 159 -4.40 -13.04 -16.27
C VAL A 159 -4.45 -14.53 -15.93
N TRP A 160 -4.98 -14.89 -14.77
CA TRP A 160 -5.11 -16.29 -14.34
C TRP A 160 -5.91 -17.14 -15.33
N ASP A 161 -7.06 -16.63 -15.78
CA ASP A 161 -7.93 -17.31 -16.73
C ASP A 161 -7.26 -17.51 -18.09
N SER A 162 -6.36 -16.60 -18.48
CA SER A 162 -5.57 -16.71 -19.71
C SER A 162 -4.44 -17.75 -19.63
N LEU A 163 -4.06 -18.22 -18.44
CA LEU A 163 -3.02 -19.24 -18.27
C LEU A 163 -3.54 -20.61 -18.73
N ASN A 164 -2.67 -21.39 -19.38
CA ASN A 164 -2.96 -22.78 -19.74
C ASN A 164 -2.74 -23.74 -18.55
N ASP A 165 -3.14 -25.00 -18.70
CA ASP A 165 -3.07 -26.00 -17.62
C ASP A 165 -1.65 -26.26 -17.12
N THR A 166 -0.65 -26.21 -18.02
CA THR A 166 0.76 -26.37 -17.63
C THR A 166 1.23 -25.22 -16.76
N GLN A 167 0.92 -23.98 -17.15
CA GLN A 167 1.26 -22.78 -16.39
C GLN A 167 0.54 -22.74 -15.03
N ARG A 168 -0.76 -23.11 -14.98
CA ARG A 168 -1.51 -23.22 -13.72
C ARG A 168 -0.92 -24.28 -12.79
N GLY A 169 -0.47 -25.41 -13.34
CA GLY A 169 0.23 -26.45 -12.58
C GLY A 169 1.54 -25.94 -11.96
N GLN A 170 2.33 -25.18 -12.72
CA GLN A 170 3.54 -24.53 -12.19
C GLN A 170 3.22 -23.57 -11.05
N VAL A 171 2.17 -22.74 -11.21
CA VAL A 171 1.74 -21.83 -10.14
C VAL A 171 1.29 -22.60 -8.89
N ALA A 172 0.56 -23.71 -9.05
CA ALA A 172 0.10 -24.52 -7.92
C ALA A 172 1.27 -25.05 -7.09
N GLU A 173 2.34 -25.55 -7.73
CA GLU A 173 3.55 -25.99 -7.03
C GLU A 173 4.27 -24.84 -6.31
N LEU A 174 4.31 -23.64 -6.92
CA LEU A 174 4.86 -22.45 -6.27
C LEU A 174 4.06 -22.06 -5.01
N VAL A 175 2.73 -22.18 -5.07
CA VAL A 175 1.84 -21.91 -3.93
C VAL A 175 2.05 -22.95 -2.83
N LYS A 176 2.11 -24.24 -3.18
CA LYS A 176 2.39 -25.33 -2.22
C LYS A 176 3.73 -25.14 -1.50
N ALA A 177 4.79 -24.80 -2.24
CA ALA A 177 6.09 -24.49 -1.66
C ALA A 177 6.04 -23.28 -0.70
N ARG A 178 5.22 -22.27 -1.03
CA ARG A 178 5.02 -21.11 -0.16
C ARG A 178 4.26 -21.47 1.10
N GLU A 179 3.19 -22.26 1.01
CA GLU A 179 2.41 -22.70 2.17
C GLU A 179 3.28 -23.48 3.15
N ALA A 180 4.12 -24.39 2.66
CA ALA A 180 5.07 -25.12 3.50
C ALA A 180 6.01 -24.16 4.26
N ARG A 181 6.60 -23.17 3.57
CA ARG A 181 7.44 -22.14 4.21
C ARG A 181 6.66 -21.27 5.19
N MET A 182 5.37 -21.01 4.93
CA MET A 182 4.52 -20.24 5.83
C MET A 182 4.21 -21.02 7.11
N LYS A 183 4.02 -22.34 7.03
CA LYS A 183 3.83 -23.21 8.21
C LYS A 183 5.09 -23.23 9.09
N ASP A 184 6.26 -23.49 8.51
CA ASP A 184 7.55 -23.45 9.24
C ASP A 184 7.78 -22.09 9.92
N ARG A 185 7.47 -20.97 9.24
CA ARG A 185 7.56 -19.64 9.84
C ARG A 185 6.56 -19.42 10.98
N GLN A 186 5.36 -19.98 10.89
CA GLN A 186 4.35 -19.88 11.94
C GLN A 186 4.78 -20.68 13.17
N GLU A 187 5.30 -21.88 12.99
CA GLU A 187 5.83 -22.72 14.07
C GLU A 187 6.99 -22.03 14.79
N LYS A 188 8.00 -21.56 14.04
CA LYS A 188 9.11 -20.77 14.62
C LYS A 188 8.65 -19.51 15.34
N ARG A 189 7.58 -18.86 14.85
CA ARG A 189 7.01 -17.69 15.53
C ARG A 189 6.28 -18.11 16.81
N ALA A 190 5.54 -19.21 16.79
CA ALA A 190 4.87 -19.74 17.97
C ALA A 190 5.89 -20.13 19.04
N GLU A 191 6.96 -20.82 18.68
CA GLU A 191 8.08 -21.16 19.58
C GLU A 191 8.70 -19.91 20.21
N ARG A 192 9.04 -18.90 19.39
CA ARG A 192 9.58 -17.63 19.92
C ARG A 192 8.61 -16.93 20.87
N VAL A 193 7.32 -16.94 20.56
CA VAL A 193 6.30 -16.33 21.42
C VAL A 193 6.19 -17.11 22.74
N GLN A 194 6.29 -18.44 22.72
CA GLN A 194 6.29 -19.26 23.94
C GLN A 194 7.55 -19.03 24.78
N GLN A 195 8.73 -18.95 24.15
CA GLN A 195 10.00 -18.62 24.82
C GLN A 195 9.92 -17.25 25.47
N TRP A 196 9.48 -16.22 24.73
CA TRP A 196 9.29 -14.87 25.26
C TRP A 196 8.29 -14.84 26.44
N ARG A 197 7.18 -15.60 26.34
CA ARG A 197 6.22 -15.73 27.44
C ARG A 197 6.81 -16.42 28.67
N ALA A 198 7.63 -17.45 28.50
CA ALA A 198 8.29 -18.15 29.60
C ALA A 198 9.31 -17.24 30.30
N GLU A 199 10.12 -16.50 29.53
CA GLU A 199 11.10 -15.53 30.06
C GLU A 199 10.43 -14.40 30.85
N HIS A 200 9.31 -13.86 30.36
CA HIS A 200 8.58 -12.80 31.06
C HIS A 200 7.62 -13.28 32.16
N ALA A 201 7.19 -14.55 32.14
CA ALA A 201 6.42 -15.14 33.24
C ALA A 201 7.28 -15.42 34.49
N GLN A 202 8.61 -15.46 34.34
CA GLN A 202 9.57 -15.59 35.44
C GLN A 202 10.03 -14.24 36.01
N GLN A 203 9.55 -13.11 35.48
CA GLN A 203 9.81 -11.75 35.98
C GLN A 203 8.80 -11.15 36.98
N PRO A 204 7.97 -11.88 37.75
CA PRO A 204 7.29 -11.29 38.91
C PRO A 204 7.95 -11.78 40.21
N ALA A 205 8.90 -10.98 40.76
CA ALA A 205 9.24 -10.93 42.20
C ALA A 205 10.48 -10.06 42.53
N ALA A 206 11.28 -9.60 41.58
CA ALA A 206 12.53 -8.87 41.89
C ALA A 206 12.39 -7.34 42.00
N ALA A 207 11.18 -6.78 41.80
CA ALA A 207 10.92 -5.33 41.89
C ALA A 207 10.11 -4.91 43.14
N ALA A 208 9.95 -5.83 44.11
CA ALA A 208 9.33 -5.54 45.40
C ALA A 208 10.24 -6.08 46.52
N SER A 209 11.38 -5.43 46.74
CA SER A 209 12.23 -5.59 47.93
C SER A 209 12.94 -4.29 48.20
#